data_AF-Q93KT0-F1
#
_entry.id   AF-Q93KT0-F1
#
_cell.length_a   1.000
_cell.length_b   1.000
_cell.length_c   1.000
_cell.angle_alpha   90.00
_cell.angle_beta   90.00
_cell.angle_gamma   90.00
#
_symmetry.space_group_name_H-M   'P 1'
#
loop_
_entity.id
_entity.type
_entity.pdbx_description
1 polymer ?
#
loop_
_entity_poly.entity_id
_entity_poly.type
_entity_poly.pdbx_seq_one_letter_code
_entity_poly.pdbx_strand_id
1 'polypeptide(L)'
;MSWVCRFYQGKHRGVEVELPHGRCVFGSDPLQSDIVLSDSEIAPVHLVLMVDEEGIRLTDSAEPLLQEGLPVPLGTLLRAGSCLEVGFLLWTFVAVGQPLPETLQVPTQRKEPTDRLPRSRLGIVLGVLSLLLLLTFLGMLGHGLWREYNQDGQLVEQEVRRLLATAAYKDVVLTSPKEGEPWLLTGYIQDNHARLSLQNFLESHGIPFRLELRSMEELRQGAEFILQRLGYHGIEVSLAPQAGWLQLNGEVSEEIQKQKIDSLLQAEVPGLLGVENKVRIAGNQRKRLDALLEQFGLDSDFTVNVKGELIELRGQVNDEKLSSFNQLQQTFRQEFGNRPKLELVNVGGQPQHDELNFEVQAISLGKVPYVVLDNHQRYPEGAILNNGVRILAIRRDAVIVSKGKREFVIQLNGGKPQ
;
A
#
# COMPACT_ATOMS: atom_id res chain seq x y z
N MET A 1 -29.36 3.93 -17.02
CA MET A 1 -28.53 4.12 -18.25
C MET A 1 -27.25 4.84 -17.85
N SER A 2 -26.08 4.36 -18.28
CA SER A 2 -24.79 5.02 -18.00
C SER A 2 -24.46 6.10 -19.04
N TRP A 3 -23.76 7.15 -18.61
CA TRP A 3 -23.35 8.28 -19.44
C TRP A 3 -21.82 8.38 -19.48
N VAL A 4 -21.26 8.73 -20.63
CA VAL A 4 -19.83 8.98 -20.82
C VAL A 4 -19.62 10.42 -21.30
N CYS A 5 -18.67 11.13 -20.69
CA CYS A 5 -18.31 12.49 -21.08
C CYS A 5 -16.93 12.53 -21.75
N ARG A 6 -16.68 13.59 -22.52
CA ARG A 6 -15.39 13.89 -23.11
C ARG A 6 -15.05 15.37 -22.95
N PHE A 7 -13.78 15.64 -22.66
CA PHE A 7 -13.25 17.00 -22.56
C PHE A 7 -12.52 17.41 -23.84
N TYR A 8 -12.64 18.68 -24.24
CA TYR A 8 -12.10 19.18 -25.52
C TYR A 8 -11.10 20.33 -25.37
N GLN A 9 -10.82 20.74 -24.13
CA GLN A 9 -9.94 21.85 -23.80
C GLN A 9 -9.04 21.50 -22.61
N GLY A 10 -7.95 22.25 -22.43
CA GLY A 10 -7.00 22.05 -21.33
C GLY A 10 -6.14 20.81 -21.46
N LYS A 11 -5.52 20.41 -20.34
CA LYS A 11 -4.65 19.23 -20.23
C LYS A 11 -5.40 17.91 -20.42
N HIS A 12 -6.72 17.91 -20.19
CA HIS A 12 -7.58 16.73 -20.25
C HIS A 12 -8.27 16.57 -21.62
N ARG A 13 -7.84 17.33 -22.64
CA ARG A 13 -8.40 17.25 -23.99
C ARG A 13 -8.31 15.82 -24.55
N GLY A 14 -9.45 15.29 -24.96
CA GLY A 14 -9.59 13.95 -25.54
C GLY A 14 -9.81 12.84 -24.51
N VAL A 15 -9.77 13.15 -23.22
CA VAL A 15 -10.07 12.18 -22.16
C VAL A 15 -11.57 11.91 -22.12
N GLU A 16 -11.92 10.63 -22.02
CA GLU A 16 -13.29 10.14 -21.90
C GLU A 16 -13.48 9.51 -20.51
N VAL A 17 -14.56 9.86 -19.81
CA VAL A 17 -14.83 9.43 -18.43
C VAL A 17 -16.28 9.02 -18.30
N GLU A 18 -16.54 7.87 -17.68
CA GLU A 18 -17.91 7.46 -17.33
C GLU A 18 -18.40 8.27 -16.12
N LEU A 19 -19.62 8.79 -16.22
CA LEU A 19 -20.21 9.63 -15.19
C LEU A 19 -20.91 8.77 -14.14
N PRO A 20 -20.61 8.96 -12.84
CA PRO A 20 -21.26 8.23 -11.77
C PRO A 20 -22.73 8.63 -11.67
N HIS A 21 -23.59 7.66 -11.33
CA HIS A 21 -24.99 7.92 -11.00
C HIS A 21 -25.10 8.74 -9.71
N GLY A 22 -26.03 9.71 -9.69
CA GLY A 22 -26.27 10.62 -8.57
C GLY A 22 -25.60 11.98 -8.77
N ARG A 23 -25.27 12.65 -7.66
CA ARG A 23 -24.57 13.94 -7.69
C ARG A 23 -23.15 13.72 -8.20
N CYS A 24 -22.74 14.49 -9.21
CA CYS A 24 -21.41 14.43 -9.79
C CYS A 24 -20.81 15.85 -9.88
N VAL A 25 -19.64 16.04 -9.27
CA VAL A 25 -18.94 17.33 -9.17
C VAL A 25 -17.66 17.30 -10.00
N PHE A 26 -17.47 18.30 -10.87
CA PHE A 26 -16.21 18.51 -11.58
C PHE A 26 -15.51 19.70 -10.94
N GLY A 27 -14.19 19.61 -10.75
CA GLY A 27 -13.42 20.69 -10.16
C GLY A 27 -11.96 20.34 -9.98
N SER A 28 -11.18 21.29 -9.45
CA SER A 28 -9.74 21.14 -9.27
C SER A 28 -9.35 20.55 -7.92
N ASP A 29 -10.27 20.57 -6.94
CA ASP A 29 -10.01 20.08 -5.59
C ASP A 29 -10.43 18.60 -5.47
N PRO A 30 -9.47 17.68 -5.26
CA PRO A 30 -9.77 16.26 -5.08
C PRO A 30 -10.59 15.95 -3.82
N LEU A 31 -10.73 16.89 -2.89
CA LEU A 31 -11.56 16.72 -1.69
C LEU A 31 -13.05 17.00 -1.96
N GLN A 32 -13.37 17.76 -3.01
CA GLN A 32 -14.72 18.25 -3.29
C GLN A 32 -15.27 17.81 -4.65
N SER A 33 -14.43 17.21 -5.51
CA SER A 33 -14.78 16.87 -6.89
C SER A 33 -14.74 15.36 -7.14
N ASP A 34 -15.75 14.83 -7.83
CA ASP A 34 -15.80 13.45 -8.33
C ASP A 34 -14.92 13.28 -9.57
N ILE A 35 -14.88 14.31 -10.43
CA ILE A 35 -13.97 14.38 -11.59
C ILE A 35 -12.99 15.53 -11.37
N VAL A 36 -11.72 15.16 -11.13
CA VAL A 36 -10.66 16.10 -10.79
C VAL A 36 -9.93 16.58 -12.06
N LEU A 37 -9.98 17.88 -12.30
CA LEU A 37 -9.35 18.55 -13.44
C LEU A 37 -8.21 19.45 -12.96
N SER A 38 -6.99 19.14 -13.39
CA SER A 38 -5.73 19.82 -12.98
C SER A 38 -5.36 21.08 -13.79
N ASP A 39 -6.31 21.66 -14.51
CA ASP A 39 -6.13 22.94 -15.20
C ASP A 39 -6.33 24.11 -14.20
N SER A 40 -5.48 25.13 -14.28
CA SER A 40 -5.43 26.24 -13.31
C SER A 40 -6.67 27.13 -13.30
N GLU A 41 -7.42 27.13 -14.40
CA GLU A 41 -8.62 27.90 -14.66
C GLU A 41 -9.89 27.22 -14.11
N ILE A 42 -9.76 25.98 -13.63
CA ILE A 42 -10.86 25.22 -13.04
C ILE A 42 -10.93 25.53 -11.53
N ALA A 43 -12.13 25.84 -11.04
CA ALA A 43 -12.36 26.13 -9.63
C ALA A 43 -12.36 24.83 -8.79
N PRO A 44 -12.13 24.91 -7.46
CA PRO A 44 -12.20 23.76 -6.54
C PRO A 44 -13.47 22.91 -6.71
N VAL A 45 -14.62 23.59 -6.85
CA VAL A 45 -15.91 23.05 -7.29
C VAL A 45 -16.35 23.90 -8.47
N HIS A 46 -16.29 23.34 -9.67
CA HIS A 46 -16.48 24.11 -10.91
C HIS A 46 -17.86 23.86 -11.53
N LEU A 47 -18.36 22.63 -11.47
CA LEU A 47 -19.64 22.23 -12.02
C LEU A 47 -20.24 21.10 -11.17
N VAL A 48 -21.52 21.18 -10.84
CA VAL A 48 -22.26 20.16 -10.09
C VAL A 48 -23.45 19.71 -10.92
N LEU A 49 -23.53 18.41 -11.14
CA LEU A 49 -24.51 17.73 -11.97
C LEU A 49 -25.30 16.73 -11.15
N MET A 50 -26.53 16.45 -11.57
CA MET A 50 -27.31 15.30 -11.12
C MET A 50 -27.46 14.35 -12.29
N VAL A 51 -26.96 13.13 -12.16
CA VAL A 51 -26.91 12.10 -13.20
C VAL A 51 -27.89 10.99 -12.84
N ASP A 52 -28.92 10.82 -13.64
CA ASP A 52 -29.94 9.78 -13.46
C ASP A 52 -30.15 8.98 -14.76
N GLU A 53 -31.13 8.07 -14.76
CA GLU A 53 -31.43 7.28 -15.95
C GLU A 53 -32.10 8.08 -17.07
N GLU A 54 -32.73 9.23 -16.74
CA GLU A 54 -33.39 10.12 -17.69
C GLU A 54 -32.39 11.07 -18.37
N GLY A 55 -31.29 11.40 -17.69
CA GLY A 55 -30.21 12.21 -18.24
C GLY A 55 -29.38 12.92 -17.17
N ILE A 56 -28.87 14.10 -17.54
CA ILE A 56 -27.99 14.90 -16.69
C ILE A 56 -28.62 16.28 -16.48
N ARG A 57 -28.78 16.69 -15.23
CA ARG A 57 -29.31 18.01 -14.87
C ARG A 57 -28.21 18.87 -14.25
N LEU A 58 -28.21 20.15 -14.59
CA LEU A 58 -27.34 21.12 -13.94
C LEU A 58 -27.84 21.42 -12.53
N THR A 59 -27.01 21.29 -11.50
CA THR A 59 -27.38 21.62 -10.11
C THR A 59 -26.73 22.91 -9.66
N ASP A 60 -25.44 23.10 -9.96
CA ASP A 60 -24.68 24.30 -9.60
C ASP A 60 -23.48 24.46 -10.56
N SER A 61 -22.95 25.67 -10.69
CA SER A 61 -21.78 25.94 -11.53
C SER A 61 -21.07 27.23 -11.13
N ALA A 62 -19.73 27.21 -11.15
CA ALA A 62 -18.90 28.37 -10.81
C ALA A 62 -19.11 29.57 -11.76
N GLU A 63 -19.40 29.27 -13.03
CA GLU A 63 -19.82 30.23 -14.05
C GLU A 63 -21.11 29.73 -14.72
N PRO A 64 -21.90 30.60 -15.39
CA PRO A 64 -23.08 30.15 -16.11
C PRO A 64 -22.75 29.07 -17.15
N LEU A 65 -23.39 27.90 -17.04
CA LEU A 65 -23.26 26.86 -18.05
C LEU A 65 -23.94 27.33 -19.34
N LEU A 66 -23.19 27.31 -20.44
CA LEU A 66 -23.69 27.53 -21.78
C LEU A 66 -23.85 26.19 -22.48
N GLN A 67 -24.95 26.02 -23.18
CA GLN A 67 -25.21 24.89 -24.05
C GLN A 67 -25.48 25.40 -25.45
N GLU A 68 -24.61 25.05 -26.40
CA GLU A 68 -24.60 25.64 -27.76
C GLU A 68 -24.52 27.18 -27.72
N GLY A 69 -23.77 27.73 -26.76
CA GLY A 69 -23.61 29.17 -26.57
C GLY A 69 -24.78 29.89 -25.89
N LEU A 70 -25.83 29.17 -25.47
CA LEU A 70 -26.98 29.74 -24.75
C LEU A 70 -26.92 29.38 -23.25
N PRO A 71 -27.15 30.32 -22.33
CA PRO A 71 -27.12 30.03 -20.91
C PRO A 71 -28.24 29.08 -20.50
N VAL A 72 -27.91 28.11 -19.65
CA VAL A 72 -28.83 27.09 -19.15
C VAL A 72 -29.14 27.36 -17.66
N PRO A 73 -30.42 27.44 -17.28
CA PRO A 73 -30.82 27.57 -15.87
C PRO A 73 -30.51 26.31 -15.06
N LEU A 74 -30.27 26.47 -13.76
CA LEU A 74 -30.18 25.36 -12.81
C LEU A 74 -31.47 24.51 -12.83
N GLY A 75 -31.32 23.20 -12.65
CA GLY A 75 -32.39 22.19 -12.71
C GLY A 75 -32.74 21.70 -14.13
N THR A 76 -32.21 22.35 -15.17
CA THR A 76 -32.49 21.98 -16.58
C THR A 76 -31.79 20.68 -16.96
N LEU A 77 -32.52 19.82 -17.68
CA LEU A 77 -31.96 18.62 -18.30
C LEU A 77 -31.09 19.00 -19.52
N LEU A 78 -29.81 18.68 -19.46
CA LEU A 78 -28.84 18.95 -20.51
C LEU A 78 -29.07 18.03 -21.71
N ARG A 79 -28.71 18.47 -22.92
CA ARG A 79 -28.84 17.64 -24.13
C ARG A 79 -27.55 16.88 -24.39
N ALA A 80 -27.65 15.56 -24.46
CA ALA A 80 -26.54 14.70 -24.87
C ALA A 80 -26.03 15.10 -26.27
N GLY A 81 -24.72 15.08 -26.46
CA GLY A 81 -24.03 15.41 -27.71
C GLY A 81 -23.96 16.90 -28.04
N SER A 82 -24.47 17.78 -27.18
CA SER A 82 -24.35 19.24 -27.37
C SER A 82 -23.05 19.80 -26.78
N CYS A 83 -22.60 20.93 -27.31
CA CYS A 83 -21.46 21.69 -26.81
C CYS A 83 -21.80 22.33 -25.46
N LEU A 84 -21.12 21.90 -24.39
CA LEU A 84 -21.31 22.40 -23.03
C LEU A 84 -20.06 23.16 -22.59
N GLU A 85 -20.27 24.39 -22.13
CA GLU A 85 -19.22 25.32 -21.75
C GLU A 85 -19.50 25.91 -20.38
N VAL A 86 -18.50 25.87 -19.50
CA VAL A 86 -18.52 26.54 -18.20
C VAL A 86 -17.14 27.19 -18.03
N GLY A 87 -17.03 28.50 -18.21
CA GLY A 87 -15.74 29.19 -18.14
C GLY A 87 -14.71 28.60 -19.12
N PHE A 88 -13.66 27.95 -18.60
CA PHE A 88 -12.61 27.27 -19.38
C PHE A 88 -12.95 25.81 -19.76
N LEU A 89 -13.96 25.22 -19.10
CA LEU A 89 -14.34 23.83 -19.31
C LEU A 89 -15.21 23.69 -20.57
N LEU A 90 -14.70 22.94 -21.56
CA LEU A 90 -15.41 22.58 -22.79
C LEU A 90 -15.58 21.07 -22.88
N TRP A 91 -16.82 20.60 -22.89
CA TRP A 91 -17.14 19.18 -22.80
C TRP A 91 -18.46 18.81 -23.48
N THR A 92 -18.68 17.50 -23.64
CA THR A 92 -19.98 16.93 -24.02
C THR A 92 -20.16 15.58 -23.36
N PHE A 93 -21.37 15.02 -23.44
CA PHE A 93 -21.67 13.68 -22.94
C PHE A 93 -22.67 12.96 -23.84
N VAL A 94 -22.59 11.62 -23.87
CA VAL A 94 -23.54 10.75 -24.57
C VAL A 94 -23.79 9.48 -23.74
N ALA A 95 -24.82 8.70 -24.09
CA ALA A 95 -25.04 7.41 -23.47
C ALA A 95 -23.90 6.43 -23.84
N VAL A 96 -23.53 5.54 -22.92
CA VAL A 96 -22.48 4.54 -23.18
C VAL A 96 -22.82 3.72 -24.44
N GLY A 97 -21.86 3.64 -25.37
CA GLY A 97 -22.01 2.97 -26.67
C GLY A 97 -22.41 3.88 -27.83
N GLN A 98 -22.72 5.15 -27.59
CA GLN A 98 -22.88 6.16 -28.65
C GLN A 98 -21.54 6.83 -28.97
N PRO A 99 -21.28 7.21 -30.23
CA PRO A 99 -20.04 7.89 -30.59
C PRO A 99 -19.98 9.31 -30.02
N LEU A 100 -18.91 9.62 -29.29
CA LEU A 100 -18.57 10.99 -28.90
C LEU A 100 -17.96 11.72 -30.10
N PRO A 101 -18.35 12.99 -30.39
CA PRO A 101 -17.79 13.74 -31.50
C PRO A 101 -16.28 13.98 -31.28
N GLU A 102 -15.45 13.91 -32.32
CA GLU A 102 -14.00 14.15 -32.17
C GLU A 102 -13.64 15.63 -31.95
N THR A 103 -14.50 16.54 -32.42
CA THR A 103 -14.34 18.00 -32.27
C THR A 103 -15.70 18.64 -32.00
N LEU A 104 -15.73 19.61 -31.09
CA LEU A 104 -16.88 20.49 -30.84
C LEU A 104 -16.66 21.82 -31.57
N GLN A 105 -17.70 22.30 -32.28
CA GLN A 105 -17.67 23.63 -32.88
C GLN A 105 -18.11 24.66 -31.84
N VAL A 106 -17.15 25.40 -31.28
CA VAL A 106 -17.43 26.50 -30.36
C VAL A 106 -18.06 27.68 -31.13
N PRO A 107 -19.22 28.23 -30.73
CA PRO A 107 -19.78 29.42 -31.36
C PRO A 107 -18.86 30.65 -31.17
N THR A 108 -18.30 31.17 -32.27
CA THR A 108 -17.28 32.25 -32.31
C THR A 108 -17.74 33.66 -31.87
N GLN A 109 -18.67 33.84 -30.94
CA GLN A 109 -19.06 35.19 -30.49
C GLN A 109 -19.08 35.34 -28.97
N ARG A 110 -17.90 35.60 -28.40
CA ARG A 110 -17.75 36.17 -27.06
C ARG A 110 -18.13 37.65 -27.13
N LYS A 111 -19.41 37.99 -26.89
CA LYS A 111 -19.78 39.39 -26.59
C LYS A 111 -19.24 39.72 -25.20
N GLU A 112 -18.26 40.62 -25.13
CA GLU A 112 -17.91 41.28 -23.88
C GLU A 112 -19.17 41.87 -23.23
N PRO A 113 -19.37 41.75 -21.92
CA PRO A 113 -20.42 42.47 -21.23
C PRO A 113 -20.05 43.96 -21.15
N THR A 114 -20.23 44.68 -22.24
CA THR A 114 -20.61 46.10 -22.17
C THR A 114 -22.07 46.15 -21.77
N ASP A 115 -22.35 46.56 -20.54
CA ASP A 115 -23.36 47.59 -20.33
C ASP A 115 -23.16 48.31 -19.00
N ARG A 116 -22.56 49.50 -19.11
CA ARG A 116 -22.77 50.57 -18.15
C ARG A 116 -24.21 51.04 -18.32
N LEU A 117 -25.10 50.64 -17.42
CA LEU A 117 -26.44 51.21 -17.37
C LEU A 117 -26.36 52.73 -17.09
N PRO A 118 -27.01 53.59 -17.88
CA PRO A 118 -27.10 55.01 -17.58
C PRO A 118 -28.03 55.21 -16.38
N ARG A 119 -27.49 55.84 -15.33
CA ARG A 119 -28.25 56.27 -14.15
C ARG A 119 -29.28 57.34 -14.54
N SER A 120 -30.53 56.93 -14.68
CA SER A 120 -31.71 57.82 -14.66
C SER A 120 -32.22 57.96 -13.22
N ARG A 121 -32.46 59.20 -12.79
CA ARG A 121 -32.80 59.59 -11.40
C ARG A 121 -34.18 59.14 -10.91
N LEU A 122 -34.90 58.29 -11.64
CA LEU A 122 -36.19 57.72 -11.20
C LEU A 122 -36.09 56.35 -10.50
N GLY A 123 -34.94 55.65 -10.58
CA GLY A 123 -34.77 54.30 -10.02
C GLY A 123 -34.55 54.22 -8.50
N ILE A 124 -34.26 55.34 -7.84
CA ILE A 124 -33.95 55.36 -6.40
C ILE A 124 -35.23 55.21 -5.54
N VAL A 125 -36.39 55.65 -6.04
CA VAL A 125 -37.64 55.61 -5.28
C VAL A 125 -38.27 54.20 -5.28
N LEU A 126 -38.09 53.41 -6.34
CA LEU A 126 -38.61 52.03 -6.40
C LEU A 126 -37.74 51.03 -5.61
N GLY A 127 -36.43 51.26 -5.51
CA GLY A 127 -35.51 50.35 -4.82
C GLY A 127 -35.71 50.28 -3.30
N VAL A 128 -36.10 51.39 -2.67
CA VAL A 128 -36.34 51.44 -1.21
C VAL A 128 -37.62 50.69 -0.83
N LEU A 129 -38.65 50.73 -1.68
CA LEU A 129 -39.91 50.02 -1.44
C LEU A 129 -39.75 48.50 -1.58
N SER A 130 -38.95 48.04 -2.54
CA SER A 130 -38.61 46.63 -2.75
C SER A 130 -37.79 46.06 -1.59
N LEU A 131 -36.84 46.83 -1.05
CA LEU A 131 -36.00 46.38 0.07
C LEU A 131 -36.77 46.25 1.39
N LEU A 132 -37.74 47.14 1.64
CA LEU A 132 -38.63 47.05 2.81
C LEU A 132 -39.56 45.83 2.73
N LEU A 133 -40.13 45.56 1.55
CA LEU A 133 -40.96 44.37 1.31
C LEU A 133 -40.15 43.07 1.48
N LEU A 134 -38.91 43.05 1.00
CA LEU A 134 -38.01 41.91 1.14
C LEU A 134 -37.60 41.67 2.60
N LEU A 135 -37.36 42.73 3.38
CA LEU A 135 -37.04 42.63 4.81
C LEU A 135 -38.24 42.16 5.64
N THR A 136 -39.46 42.59 5.32
CA THR A 136 -40.67 42.06 5.96
C THR A 136 -40.93 40.60 5.58
N PHE A 137 -40.64 40.21 4.35
CA PHE A 137 -40.77 38.83 3.89
C PHE A 137 -39.72 37.91 4.53
N LEU A 138 -38.46 38.36 4.63
CA LEU A 138 -37.40 37.65 5.37
C LEU A 138 -37.71 37.56 6.88
N GLY A 139 -38.27 38.62 7.47
CA GLY A 139 -38.70 38.60 8.88
C GLY A 139 -39.86 37.64 9.16
N MET A 140 -40.76 37.45 8.18
CA MET A 140 -41.90 36.53 8.29
C MET A 140 -41.49 35.06 8.03
N LEU A 141 -40.52 34.82 7.15
CA LEU A 141 -39.92 33.49 6.92
C LEU A 141 -38.99 33.03 8.06
N GLY A 142 -38.31 33.95 8.74
CA GLY A 142 -37.41 33.63 9.86
C GLY A 142 -38.13 33.10 11.11
N HIS A 143 -39.41 33.43 11.31
CA HIS A 143 -40.19 32.97 12.46
C HIS A 143 -40.91 31.64 12.26
N GLY A 144 -41.02 31.15 11.01
CA GLY A 144 -41.75 29.92 10.68
C GLY A 144 -40.92 28.63 10.67
N LEU A 145 -39.58 28.71 10.62
CA LEU A 145 -38.70 27.55 10.41
C LEU A 145 -38.10 26.95 11.71
N TRP A 146 -38.50 27.43 12.88
CA TRP A 146 -37.90 27.02 14.16
C TRP A 146 -38.89 26.40 15.15
N ARG A 147 -40.02 25.82 14.69
CA ARG A 147 -41.06 25.35 15.62
C ARG A 147 -41.53 23.90 15.51
N GLU A 148 -40.86 23.07 14.72
CA GLU A 148 -41.27 21.67 14.55
C GLU A 148 -40.04 20.75 14.56
N TYR A 149 -39.35 20.65 15.72
CA TYR A 149 -38.13 19.84 15.85
C TYR A 149 -38.20 18.77 16.97
N ASN A 150 -39.25 18.75 17.80
CA ASN A 150 -39.22 17.96 19.04
C ASN A 150 -39.91 16.59 19.00
N GLN A 151 -40.61 16.21 17.91
CA GLN A 151 -41.18 14.84 17.78
C GLN A 151 -40.43 13.96 16.76
N ASP A 152 -39.84 14.52 15.70
CA ASP A 152 -39.13 13.75 14.68
C ASP A 152 -37.65 13.47 15.03
N GLY A 153 -37.03 14.27 15.90
CA GLY A 153 -35.61 14.16 16.24
C GLY A 153 -35.19 12.81 16.85
N GLN A 154 -36.09 12.16 17.62
CA GLN A 154 -35.80 10.85 18.21
C GLN A 154 -35.80 9.70 17.19
N LEU A 155 -36.65 9.78 16.16
CA LEU A 155 -36.75 8.78 15.10
C LEU A 155 -35.54 8.88 14.15
N VAL A 156 -35.19 10.12 13.80
CA VAL A 156 -34.01 10.42 12.98
C VAL A 156 -32.71 10.01 13.70
N GLU A 157 -32.62 10.20 15.03
CA GLU A 157 -31.46 9.72 15.80
C GLU A 157 -31.32 8.20 15.77
N GLN A 158 -32.42 7.46 15.85
CA GLN A 158 -32.38 6.00 15.74
C GLN A 158 -31.91 5.54 14.36
N GLU A 159 -32.34 6.22 13.28
CA GLU A 159 -31.91 5.91 11.91
C GLU A 159 -30.43 6.20 11.69
N VAL A 160 -29.94 7.34 12.19
CA VAL A 160 -28.51 7.67 12.17
C VAL A 160 -27.72 6.61 12.95
N ARG A 161 -28.14 6.26 14.17
CA ARG A 161 -27.47 5.22 14.97
C ARG A 161 -27.48 3.86 14.26
N ARG A 162 -28.55 3.53 13.53
CA ARG A 162 -28.61 2.31 12.71
C ARG A 162 -27.61 2.34 11.57
N LEU A 163 -27.45 3.49 10.90
CA LEU A 163 -26.43 3.66 9.85
C LEU A 163 -25.02 3.52 10.45
N LEU A 164 -24.76 4.15 11.59
CA LEU A 164 -23.46 4.09 12.27
C LEU A 164 -23.10 2.68 12.76
N ALA A 165 -24.08 1.82 13.00
CA ALA A 165 -23.86 0.41 13.36
C ALA A 165 -23.38 -0.46 12.19
N THR A 166 -23.38 0.05 10.95
CA THR A 166 -22.86 -0.68 9.78
C THR A 166 -21.34 -0.73 9.78
N ALA A 167 -20.76 -1.73 9.11
CA ALA A 167 -19.31 -1.96 9.10
C ALA A 167 -18.48 -0.76 8.58
N ALA A 168 -19.07 0.09 7.72
CA ALA A 168 -18.42 1.26 7.14
C ALA A 168 -18.17 2.39 8.16
N TYR A 169 -18.99 2.46 9.23
CA TYR A 169 -18.99 3.56 10.20
C TYR A 169 -18.75 3.09 11.64
N LYS A 170 -18.29 1.85 11.82
CA LYS A 170 -18.04 1.24 13.14
C LYS A 170 -17.14 2.08 14.06
N ASP A 171 -16.26 2.90 13.47
CA ASP A 171 -15.28 3.73 14.17
C ASP A 171 -15.69 5.23 14.21
N VAL A 172 -16.96 5.53 13.87
CA VAL A 172 -17.55 6.87 13.91
C VAL A 172 -18.41 6.98 15.17
N VAL A 173 -18.11 7.99 15.98
CA VAL A 173 -18.86 8.30 17.20
C VAL A 173 -19.72 9.52 16.95
N LEU A 174 -21.02 9.37 17.21
CA LEU A 174 -21.97 10.47 17.25
C LEU A 174 -22.03 11.03 18.67
N THR A 175 -21.70 12.32 18.80
CA THR A 175 -21.98 13.11 20.01
C THR A 175 -23.27 13.87 19.78
N SER A 176 -24.37 13.41 20.39
CA SER A 176 -25.66 14.09 20.31
C SER A 176 -25.53 15.48 20.97
N PRO A 177 -25.94 16.56 20.28
CA PRO A 177 -25.76 17.92 20.78
C PRO A 177 -26.72 18.25 21.93
N LYS A 178 -26.38 19.28 22.70
CA LYS A 178 -27.34 19.97 23.58
C LYS A 178 -28.30 20.78 22.70
N GLU A 179 -29.50 21.11 23.21
CA GLU A 179 -30.53 21.86 22.45
C GLU A 179 -29.93 23.06 21.69
N GLY A 180 -30.03 23.03 20.35
CA GLY A 180 -29.60 24.11 19.47
C GLY A 180 -28.20 23.98 18.86
N GLU A 181 -27.40 22.98 19.21
CA GLU A 181 -26.08 22.73 18.60
C GLU A 181 -26.15 21.71 17.44
N PRO A 182 -25.26 21.80 16.44
CA PRO A 182 -25.18 20.80 15.36
C PRO A 182 -24.60 19.48 15.88
N TRP A 183 -25.01 18.37 15.26
CA TRP A 183 -24.55 17.02 15.59
C TRP A 183 -23.08 16.86 15.25
N LEU A 184 -22.26 16.46 16.23
CA LEU A 184 -20.83 16.28 16.02
C LEU A 184 -20.53 14.79 15.80
N LEU A 185 -20.04 14.46 14.60
CA LEU A 185 -19.59 13.11 14.26
C LEU A 185 -18.07 13.12 14.13
N THR A 186 -17.40 12.38 15.00
CA THR A 186 -15.94 12.30 15.10
C THR A 186 -15.48 10.85 14.94
N GLY A 187 -14.33 10.62 14.33
CA GLY A 187 -13.73 9.29 14.27
C GLY A 187 -13.08 8.97 12.93
N TYR A 188 -13.07 7.68 12.61
CA TYR A 188 -12.38 7.15 11.43
C TYR A 188 -13.36 6.46 10.48
N ILE A 189 -13.05 6.57 9.20
CA ILE A 189 -13.76 5.91 8.10
C ILE A 189 -12.73 5.29 7.18
N GLN A 190 -13.11 4.28 6.41
CA GLN A 190 -12.16 3.58 5.53
C GLN A 190 -11.70 4.51 4.39
N ASP A 191 -12.64 5.10 3.66
CA ASP A 191 -12.40 5.92 2.47
C ASP A 191 -13.27 7.19 2.48
N ASN A 192 -13.02 8.09 1.53
CA ASN A 192 -13.80 9.32 1.39
C ASN A 192 -15.22 9.05 0.84
N HIS A 193 -15.45 7.93 0.16
CA HIS A 193 -16.78 7.56 -0.32
C HIS A 193 -17.76 7.34 0.84
N ALA A 194 -17.31 6.70 1.92
CA ALA A 194 -18.08 6.59 3.16
C ALA A 194 -18.38 7.97 3.77
N ARG A 195 -17.43 8.92 3.74
CA ARG A 195 -17.65 10.30 4.22
C ARG A 195 -18.83 10.95 3.49
N LEU A 196 -18.78 10.93 2.16
CA LEU A 196 -19.77 11.55 1.29
C LEU A 196 -21.15 10.88 1.44
N SER A 197 -21.18 9.56 1.55
CA SER A 197 -22.41 8.79 1.78
C SER A 197 -23.08 9.18 3.10
N LEU A 198 -22.29 9.33 4.17
CA LEU A 198 -22.78 9.79 5.46
C LEU A 198 -23.25 11.25 5.42
N GLN A 199 -22.51 12.12 4.73
CA GLN A 199 -22.89 13.52 4.55
C GLN A 199 -24.24 13.64 3.82
N ASN A 200 -24.38 12.98 2.67
CA ASN A 200 -25.63 12.99 1.90
C ASN A 200 -26.82 12.46 2.71
N PHE A 201 -26.59 11.44 3.55
CA PHE A 201 -27.61 10.92 4.46
C PHE A 201 -28.03 11.94 5.52
N LEU A 202 -27.11 12.66 6.12
CA LEU A 202 -27.44 13.67 7.13
C LEU A 202 -28.12 14.91 6.50
N GLU A 203 -27.68 15.32 5.31
CA GLU A 203 -28.29 16.41 4.54
C GLU A 203 -29.73 16.08 4.11
N SER A 204 -30.00 14.85 3.66
CA SER A 204 -31.34 14.45 3.22
C SER A 204 -32.37 14.43 4.35
N HIS A 205 -31.93 14.30 5.61
CA HIS A 205 -32.77 14.35 6.79
C HIS A 205 -32.80 15.74 7.45
N GLY A 206 -32.17 16.76 6.83
CA GLY A 206 -32.19 18.15 7.31
C GLY A 206 -31.51 18.34 8.67
N ILE A 207 -30.56 17.48 9.02
CA ILE A 207 -29.88 17.53 10.31
C ILE A 207 -28.74 18.57 10.23
N PRO A 208 -28.64 19.54 11.15
CA PRO A 208 -27.44 20.36 11.24
C PRO A 208 -26.30 19.52 11.83
N PHE A 209 -25.19 19.36 11.12
CA PHE A 209 -24.07 18.51 11.55
C PHE A 209 -22.69 19.16 11.35
N ARG A 210 -21.69 18.62 12.04
CA ARG A 210 -20.26 18.85 11.83
C ARG A 210 -19.56 17.50 11.73
N LEU A 211 -18.85 17.27 10.62
CA LEU A 211 -18.05 16.06 10.41
C LEU A 211 -16.59 16.34 10.70
N GLU A 212 -16.04 15.68 11.72
CA GLU A 212 -14.61 15.66 12.05
C GLU A 212 -14.09 14.23 11.89
N LEU A 213 -14.22 13.72 10.66
CA LEU A 213 -13.84 12.35 10.29
C LEU A 213 -12.48 12.33 9.59
N ARG A 214 -11.69 11.29 9.82
CA ARG A 214 -10.42 11.03 9.13
C ARG A 214 -10.52 9.75 8.30
N SER A 215 -10.04 9.77 7.06
CA SER A 215 -9.99 8.55 6.24
C SER A 215 -8.72 7.75 6.54
N MET A 216 -8.88 6.45 6.78
CA MET A 216 -7.77 5.52 6.95
C MET A 216 -6.90 5.44 5.70
N GLU A 217 -7.50 5.54 4.50
CA GLU A 217 -6.79 5.60 3.23
C GLU A 217 -5.97 6.90 3.07
N GLU A 218 -6.52 8.05 3.46
CA GLU A 218 -5.78 9.32 3.50
C GLU A 218 -4.58 9.22 4.46
N LEU A 219 -4.77 8.62 5.65
CA LEU A 219 -3.70 8.37 6.62
C LEU A 219 -2.60 7.49 6.02
N ARG A 220 -2.97 6.39 5.34
CA ARG A 220 -2.05 5.46 4.68
C ARG A 220 -1.22 6.17 3.61
N GLN A 221 -1.87 6.89 2.70
CA GLN A 221 -1.21 7.63 1.62
C GLN A 221 -0.31 8.75 2.16
N GLY A 222 -0.77 9.46 3.19
CA GLY A 222 0.03 10.49 3.86
C GLY A 222 1.31 9.90 4.47
N ALA A 223 1.21 8.78 5.18
CA ALA A 223 2.37 8.09 5.73
C ALA A 223 3.33 7.60 4.63
N GLU A 224 2.83 7.03 3.53
CA GLU A 224 3.64 6.63 2.37
C GLU A 224 4.41 7.81 1.78
N PHE A 225 3.75 8.94 1.59
CA PHE A 225 4.37 10.15 1.08
C PHE A 225 5.51 10.64 1.98
N ILE A 226 5.30 10.65 3.32
CA ILE A 226 6.33 11.05 4.27
C ILE A 226 7.52 10.08 4.22
N LEU A 227 7.27 8.76 4.23
CA LEU A 227 8.33 7.75 4.13
C LEU A 227 9.13 7.89 2.83
N GLN A 228 8.45 8.05 1.69
CA GLN A 228 9.11 8.22 0.39
C GLN A 228 9.96 9.49 0.34
N ARG A 229 9.42 10.62 0.84
CA ARG A 229 10.15 11.90 0.90
C ARG A 229 11.41 11.82 1.75
N LEU A 230 11.37 11.04 2.83
CA LEU A 230 12.51 10.82 3.72
C LEU A 230 13.48 9.73 3.21
N GLY A 231 13.18 9.08 2.08
CA GLY A 231 14.04 8.10 1.44
C GLY A 231 13.84 6.66 1.91
N TYR A 232 12.76 6.36 2.64
CA TYR A 232 12.40 5.02 3.05
C TYR A 232 11.66 4.29 1.92
N HIS A 233 12.42 3.60 1.06
CA HIS A 233 11.86 2.88 -0.10
C HIS A 233 11.54 1.40 0.20
N GLY A 234 12.04 0.88 1.32
CA GLY A 234 11.90 -0.53 1.72
C GLY A 234 10.79 -0.78 2.74
N ILE A 235 9.91 0.20 2.99
CA ILE A 235 8.79 0.08 3.93
C ILE A 235 7.48 0.18 3.16
N GLU A 236 6.62 -0.81 3.36
CA GLU A 236 5.23 -0.81 2.90
C GLU A 236 4.30 -0.41 4.06
N VAL A 237 3.30 0.42 3.77
CA VAL A 237 2.31 0.89 4.72
C VAL A 237 0.96 0.23 4.45
N SER A 238 0.41 -0.44 5.45
CA SER A 238 -0.92 -1.06 5.39
C SER A 238 -1.81 -0.57 6.53
N LEU A 239 -3.12 -0.73 6.39
CA LEU A 239 -4.07 -0.42 7.46
C LEU A 239 -3.92 -1.42 8.61
N ALA A 240 -3.90 -0.94 9.85
CA ALA A 240 -3.95 -1.81 11.02
C ALA A 240 -5.41 -2.17 11.39
N PRO A 241 -5.64 -3.22 12.21
CA PRO A 241 -6.99 -3.58 12.65
C PRO A 241 -7.66 -2.53 13.53
N GLN A 242 -6.86 -1.69 14.20
CA GLN A 242 -7.33 -0.65 15.12
C GLN A 242 -7.55 0.67 14.35
N ALA A 243 -8.64 1.36 14.66
CA ALA A 243 -8.96 2.65 14.04
C ALA A 243 -7.89 3.70 14.33
N GLY A 244 -7.46 4.45 13.31
CA GLY A 244 -6.41 5.45 13.43
C GLY A 244 -4.99 4.87 13.58
N TRP A 245 -4.81 3.56 13.39
CA TRP A 245 -3.49 2.91 13.41
C TRP A 245 -3.09 2.42 12.02
N LEU A 246 -1.79 2.50 11.75
CA LEU A 246 -1.17 1.95 10.54
C LEU A 246 -0.18 0.85 10.90
N GLN A 247 0.08 -0.06 9.98
CA GLN A 247 1.08 -1.11 10.12
C GLN A 247 2.18 -0.90 9.09
N LEU A 248 3.43 -0.95 9.55
CA LEU A 248 4.62 -0.86 8.69
C LEU A 248 5.26 -2.22 8.57
N ASN A 249 5.53 -2.65 7.34
CA ASN A 249 6.27 -3.89 7.06
C ASN A 249 7.42 -3.58 6.10
N GLY A 250 8.50 -4.36 6.15
CA GLY A 250 9.61 -4.22 5.22
C GLY A 250 10.98 -4.28 5.89
N GLU A 251 12.00 -3.78 5.21
CA GLU A 251 13.39 -3.84 5.66
C GLU A 251 14.10 -2.48 5.56
N VAL A 252 14.80 -2.10 6.62
CA VAL A 252 15.57 -0.84 6.71
C VAL A 252 16.94 -1.05 7.30
N SER A 253 17.88 -0.14 7.08
CA SER A 253 19.20 -0.21 7.74
C SER A 253 19.10 0.14 9.24
N GLU A 254 20.11 -0.27 10.02
CA GLU A 254 20.18 -0.02 11.47
C GLU A 254 20.21 1.49 11.80
N GLU A 255 20.93 2.28 11.00
CA GLU A 255 21.02 3.74 11.13
C GLU A 255 19.64 4.39 11.01
N ILE A 256 18.84 3.87 10.08
CA ILE A 256 17.52 4.37 9.73
C ILE A 256 16.47 3.94 10.77
N GLN A 257 16.58 2.71 11.30
CA GLN A 257 15.66 2.24 12.34
C GLN A 257 15.79 3.04 13.64
N LYS A 258 17.02 3.50 13.98
CA LYS A 258 17.27 4.32 15.17
C LYS A 258 16.50 5.65 15.17
N GLN A 259 16.04 6.12 14.01
CA GLN A 259 15.32 7.39 13.87
C GLN A 259 13.86 7.37 14.37
N LYS A 260 13.39 6.29 15.04
CA LYS A 260 12.03 6.18 15.62
C LYS A 260 10.91 6.63 14.67
N ILE A 261 10.80 5.92 13.56
CA ILE A 261 9.87 6.17 12.44
C ILE A 261 8.42 6.30 12.91
N ASP A 262 8.03 5.54 13.92
CA ASP A 262 6.72 5.58 14.57
C ASP A 262 6.38 6.97 15.12
N SER A 263 7.29 7.57 15.88
CA SER A 263 7.09 8.92 16.44
C SER A 263 7.12 10.02 15.38
N LEU A 264 7.92 9.82 14.33
CA LEU A 264 8.02 10.75 13.21
C LEU A 264 6.71 10.80 12.42
N LEU A 265 6.15 9.63 12.09
CA LEU A 265 4.88 9.55 11.37
C LEU A 265 3.72 10.11 12.18
N GLN A 266 3.69 9.90 13.50
CA GLN A 266 2.65 10.49 14.36
C GLN A 266 2.70 12.03 14.40
N ALA A 267 3.90 12.61 14.29
CA ALA A 267 4.07 14.06 14.26
C ALA A 267 3.70 14.67 12.89
N GLU A 268 4.03 13.98 11.80
CA GLU A 268 3.87 14.49 10.43
C GLU A 268 2.52 14.11 9.78
N VAL A 269 1.83 13.07 10.27
CA VAL A 269 0.53 12.62 9.73
C VAL A 269 -0.61 12.98 10.69
N PRO A 270 -1.39 14.05 10.41
CA PRO A 270 -2.46 14.49 11.29
C PRO A 270 -3.54 13.42 11.47
N GLY A 271 -3.88 13.11 12.72
CA GLY A 271 -4.93 12.14 13.05
C GLY A 271 -4.44 10.69 13.10
N LEU A 272 -3.14 10.42 12.91
CA LEU A 272 -2.55 9.11 13.17
C LEU A 272 -2.40 8.91 14.69
N LEU A 273 -3.06 7.89 15.24
CA LEU A 273 -3.01 7.59 16.68
C LEU A 273 -1.82 6.70 17.06
N GLY A 274 -1.40 5.83 16.14
CA GLY A 274 -0.39 4.83 16.43
C GLY A 274 0.12 4.11 15.19
N VAL A 275 1.26 3.44 15.35
CA VAL A 275 1.89 2.67 14.29
C VAL A 275 2.36 1.32 14.84
N GLU A 276 1.87 0.23 14.26
CA GLU A 276 2.42 -1.11 14.45
C GLU A 276 3.67 -1.29 13.57
N ASN A 277 4.84 -1.05 14.14
CA ASN A 277 6.10 -1.20 13.42
C ASN A 277 6.58 -2.66 13.40
N LYS A 278 6.49 -3.31 12.24
CA LYS A 278 7.01 -4.67 11.98
C LYS A 278 8.17 -4.66 10.99
N VAL A 279 8.82 -3.50 10.82
CA VAL A 279 9.97 -3.33 9.94
C VAL A 279 11.19 -4.02 10.55
N ARG A 280 11.92 -4.76 9.71
CA ARG A 280 13.11 -5.53 10.08
C ARG A 280 14.38 -4.78 9.69
N ILE A 281 15.49 -5.07 10.37
CA ILE A 281 16.78 -4.50 9.98
C ILE A 281 17.39 -5.35 8.86
N ALA A 282 17.56 -4.75 7.68
CA ALA A 282 18.31 -5.34 6.57
C ALA A 282 19.78 -5.55 6.99
N GLY A 283 20.30 -6.77 6.83
CA GLY A 283 21.72 -7.08 7.03
C GLY A 283 22.20 -7.25 8.48
N ASN A 284 21.32 -7.14 9.49
CA ASN A 284 21.70 -7.39 10.88
C ASN A 284 22.10 -8.86 11.12
N GLN A 285 21.65 -9.79 10.28
CA GLN A 285 22.00 -11.20 10.39
C GLN A 285 23.52 -11.41 10.32
N ARG A 286 24.23 -10.66 9.46
CA ARG A 286 25.69 -10.78 9.34
C ARG A 286 26.40 -10.22 10.57
N LYS A 287 26.04 -9.01 10.98
CA LYS A 287 26.62 -8.35 12.16
C LYS A 287 26.38 -9.16 13.43
N ARG A 288 25.19 -9.75 13.58
CA ARG A 288 24.86 -10.64 14.69
C ARG A 288 25.62 -11.96 14.62
N LEU A 289 25.78 -12.53 13.42
CA LEU A 289 26.60 -13.72 13.23
C LEU A 289 28.06 -13.46 13.60
N ASP A 290 28.63 -12.33 13.17
CA ASP A 290 30.01 -11.94 13.51
C ASP A 290 30.16 -11.77 15.04
N ALA A 291 29.19 -11.12 15.72
CA ALA A 291 29.18 -11.01 17.17
C ALA A 291 29.04 -12.36 17.91
N LEU A 292 28.26 -13.30 17.37
CA LEU A 292 28.17 -14.66 17.91
C LEU A 292 29.48 -15.41 17.71
N LEU A 293 30.14 -15.27 16.55
CA LEU A 293 31.44 -15.88 16.31
C LEU A 293 32.49 -15.38 17.30
N GLU A 294 32.54 -14.07 17.57
CA GLU A 294 33.40 -13.49 18.61
C GLU A 294 33.05 -14.03 20.01
N GLN A 295 31.75 -14.10 20.36
CA GLN A 295 31.30 -14.58 21.66
C GLN A 295 31.69 -16.04 21.93
N PHE A 296 31.67 -16.89 20.89
CA PHE A 296 32.06 -18.29 20.97
C PHE A 296 33.56 -18.52 20.69
N GLY A 297 34.34 -17.47 20.41
CA GLY A 297 35.77 -17.55 20.10
C GLY A 297 36.08 -18.29 18.80
N LEU A 298 35.19 -18.19 17.81
CA LEU A 298 35.23 -18.89 16.53
C LEU A 298 35.53 -17.96 15.34
N ASP A 299 35.73 -16.67 15.58
CA ASP A 299 35.96 -15.63 14.59
C ASP A 299 37.28 -15.81 13.81
N SER A 300 38.33 -16.30 14.47
CA SER A 300 39.60 -16.64 13.82
C SER A 300 39.60 -18.02 13.15
N ASP A 301 38.65 -18.88 13.52
CA ASP A 301 38.59 -20.28 13.06
C ASP A 301 37.80 -20.47 11.77
N PHE A 302 36.82 -19.60 11.52
CA PHE A 302 35.93 -19.70 10.36
C PHE A 302 35.93 -18.44 9.51
N THR A 303 36.18 -18.62 8.22
CA THR A 303 35.92 -17.60 7.20
C THR A 303 34.46 -17.67 6.76
N VAL A 304 33.72 -16.57 6.91
CA VAL A 304 32.30 -16.50 6.56
C VAL A 304 32.10 -16.07 5.11
N ASN A 305 31.47 -16.94 4.32
CA ASN A 305 31.11 -16.69 2.92
C ASN A 305 29.58 -16.64 2.76
N VAL A 306 29.05 -15.54 2.21
CA VAL A 306 27.61 -15.32 2.06
C VAL A 306 27.19 -15.59 0.62
N LYS A 307 26.27 -16.54 0.43
CA LYS A 307 25.68 -16.92 -0.86
C LYS A 307 24.15 -16.81 -0.78
N GLY A 308 23.63 -15.58 -0.87
CA GLY A 308 22.19 -15.32 -0.76
C GLY A 308 21.65 -15.71 0.62
N GLU A 309 20.69 -16.63 0.68
CA GLU A 309 20.13 -17.16 1.94
C GLU A 309 20.99 -18.26 2.60
N LEU A 310 22.12 -18.64 2.00
CA LEU A 310 23.06 -19.60 2.57
C LEU A 310 24.33 -18.90 3.04
N ILE A 311 24.71 -19.09 4.31
CA ILE A 311 25.97 -18.61 4.87
C ILE A 311 26.85 -19.81 5.16
N GLU A 312 27.98 -19.90 4.47
CA GLU A 312 28.99 -20.94 4.64
C GLU A 312 30.07 -20.45 5.62
N LEU A 313 30.30 -21.21 6.70
CA LEU A 313 31.43 -21.01 7.60
C LEU A 313 32.52 -22.01 7.22
N ARG A 314 33.64 -21.50 6.70
CA ARG A 314 34.74 -22.30 6.16
C ARG A 314 35.92 -22.30 7.12
N GLY A 315 36.29 -23.45 7.67
CA GLY A 315 37.42 -23.57 8.59
C GLY A 315 37.84 -25.01 8.85
N GLN A 316 38.90 -25.22 9.62
CA GLN A 316 39.29 -26.55 10.09
C GLN A 316 38.42 -26.93 11.29
N VAL A 317 37.63 -27.99 11.12
CA VAL A 317 36.67 -28.46 12.13
C VAL A 317 37.30 -29.58 12.95
N ASN A 318 37.35 -29.41 14.28
CA ASN A 318 37.58 -30.47 15.26
C ASN A 318 36.31 -30.66 16.11
N ASP A 319 36.28 -31.66 17.00
CA ASP A 319 35.07 -32.00 17.78
C ASP A 319 34.63 -30.85 18.72
N GLU A 320 35.60 -30.12 19.29
CA GLU A 320 35.34 -28.94 20.12
C GLU A 320 34.70 -27.78 19.32
N LYS A 321 35.19 -27.52 18.10
CA LYS A 321 34.63 -26.51 17.20
C LYS A 321 33.28 -26.93 16.64
N LEU A 322 33.06 -28.21 16.39
CA LEU A 322 31.77 -28.73 15.90
C LEU A 322 30.66 -28.53 16.94
N SER A 323 30.93 -28.82 18.21
CA SER A 323 29.98 -28.59 19.30
C SER A 323 29.68 -27.09 19.49
N SER A 324 30.71 -26.25 19.45
CA SER A 324 30.57 -24.79 19.52
C SER A 324 29.77 -24.23 18.34
N PHE A 325 30.01 -24.73 17.12
CA PHE A 325 29.24 -24.37 15.93
C PHE A 325 27.77 -24.79 16.04
N ASN A 326 27.48 -25.99 16.54
CA ASN A 326 26.10 -26.45 16.72
C ASN A 326 25.33 -25.55 17.70
N GLN A 327 25.97 -25.11 18.78
CA GLN A 327 25.37 -24.21 19.76
C GLN A 327 25.17 -22.79 19.21
N LEU A 328 26.12 -22.29 18.42
CA LEU A 328 25.97 -21.05 17.66
C LEU A 328 24.80 -21.15 16.67
N GLN A 329 24.72 -22.24 15.90
CA GLN A 329 23.65 -22.46 14.92
C GLN A 329 22.28 -22.53 15.60
N GLN A 330 22.17 -23.18 16.75
CA GLN A 330 20.93 -23.22 17.53
C GLN A 330 20.52 -21.83 18.01
N THR A 331 21.46 -21.06 18.57
CA THR A 331 21.22 -19.69 19.04
C THR A 331 20.78 -18.77 17.90
N PHE A 332 21.48 -18.85 16.77
CA PHE A 332 21.15 -18.08 15.57
C PHE A 332 19.76 -18.44 15.01
N ARG A 333 19.42 -19.74 14.99
CA ARG A 333 18.09 -20.20 14.55
C ARG A 333 16.95 -19.79 15.47
N GLN A 334 17.20 -19.65 16.77
CA GLN A 334 16.19 -19.13 17.70
C GLN A 334 15.87 -17.66 17.40
N GLU A 335 16.85 -16.87 16.97
CA GLU A 335 16.70 -15.44 16.71
C GLU A 335 16.17 -15.13 15.29
N PHE A 336 16.67 -15.83 14.26
CA PHE A 336 16.35 -15.55 12.86
C PHE A 336 15.51 -16.65 12.16
N GLY A 337 15.20 -17.74 12.84
CA GLY A 337 14.47 -18.87 12.26
C GLY A 337 15.32 -19.69 11.28
N ASN A 338 14.70 -20.17 10.21
CA ASN A 338 15.35 -21.08 9.25
C ASN A 338 16.04 -20.36 8.07
N ARG A 339 16.09 -19.02 8.07
CA ARG A 339 16.68 -18.20 7.01
C ARG A 339 17.41 -16.98 7.59
N PRO A 340 18.68 -16.72 7.25
CA PRO A 340 19.54 -17.53 6.38
C PRO A 340 19.99 -18.85 7.04
N LYS A 341 20.30 -19.87 6.24
CA LYS A 341 20.85 -21.15 6.73
C LYS A 341 22.36 -21.03 6.94
N LEU A 342 22.84 -21.52 8.08
CA LEU A 342 24.27 -21.66 8.34
C LEU A 342 24.71 -23.08 7.98
N GLU A 343 25.74 -23.21 7.13
CA GLU A 343 26.39 -24.47 6.79
C GLU A 343 27.88 -24.42 7.14
N LEU A 344 28.38 -25.50 7.74
CA LEU A 344 29.78 -25.67 8.08
C LEU A 344 30.51 -26.38 6.92
N VAL A 345 31.60 -25.78 6.46
CA VAL A 345 32.42 -26.33 5.38
C VAL A 345 33.83 -26.57 5.93
N ASN A 346 34.19 -27.85 6.10
CA ASN A 346 35.52 -28.22 6.56
C ASN A 346 36.54 -28.01 5.43
N VAL A 347 37.45 -27.05 5.61
CA VAL A 347 38.57 -26.77 4.70
C VAL A 347 39.86 -27.20 5.38
N GLY A 348 40.36 -28.39 5.02
CA GLY A 348 41.70 -28.84 5.40
C GLY A 348 41.79 -30.03 6.35
N GLY A 349 40.68 -30.68 6.73
CA GLY A 349 40.74 -31.97 7.42
C GLY A 349 41.08 -33.11 6.46
N GLN A 350 42.10 -33.92 6.79
CA GLN A 350 42.17 -35.29 6.25
C GLN A 350 40.82 -35.98 6.52
N PRO A 351 40.33 -36.82 5.59
CA PRO A 351 39.02 -37.45 5.70
C PRO A 351 38.91 -38.15 7.05
N GLN A 352 37.88 -37.78 7.83
CA GLN A 352 37.51 -38.49 9.05
C GLN A 352 37.43 -39.98 8.71
N HIS A 353 38.30 -40.76 9.35
CA HIS A 353 38.31 -42.22 9.28
C HIS A 353 36.96 -42.85 9.71
N ASP A 354 36.04 -42.06 10.28
CA ASP A 354 34.72 -42.48 10.78
C ASP A 354 33.62 -42.64 9.72
N GLU A 355 33.75 -42.12 8.49
CA GLU A 355 32.72 -42.37 7.44
C GLU A 355 32.96 -43.70 6.68
N LEU A 356 34.16 -44.26 6.80
CA LEU A 356 34.62 -45.48 6.14
C LEU A 356 34.95 -46.53 7.21
N ASN A 357 33.92 -47.23 7.71
CA ASN A 357 34.07 -48.34 8.67
C ASN A 357 34.70 -49.59 8.02
N PHE A 358 35.85 -49.46 7.37
CA PHE A 358 36.65 -50.60 6.93
C PHE A 358 38.12 -50.22 6.93
N GLU A 359 38.95 -51.16 7.38
CA GLU A 359 40.39 -51.02 7.38
C GLU A 359 40.99 -51.82 6.23
N VAL A 360 41.94 -51.21 5.50
CA VAL A 360 42.68 -51.90 4.43
C VAL A 360 43.87 -52.63 5.05
N GLN A 361 43.82 -53.96 5.03
CA GLN A 361 44.90 -54.81 5.57
C GLN A 361 46.04 -55.02 4.57
N ALA A 362 45.71 -55.21 3.29
CA ALA A 362 46.71 -55.47 2.26
C ALA A 362 46.20 -55.08 0.86
N ILE A 363 47.14 -54.81 -0.05
CA ILE A 363 46.87 -54.61 -1.47
C ILE A 363 47.70 -55.58 -2.31
N SER A 364 47.12 -56.06 -3.40
CA SER A 364 47.80 -56.83 -4.43
C SER A 364 47.68 -56.09 -5.76
N LEU A 365 48.82 -55.77 -6.37
CA LEU A 365 48.92 -55.08 -7.66
C LEU A 365 49.24 -56.04 -8.82
N GLY A 366 48.84 -57.31 -8.70
CA GLY A 366 49.06 -58.32 -9.73
C GLY A 366 48.24 -58.06 -11.01
N LYS A 367 48.18 -59.05 -11.91
CA LYS A 367 47.39 -58.96 -13.17
C LYS A 367 45.93 -58.56 -12.95
N VAL A 368 45.38 -58.87 -11.78
CA VAL A 368 44.07 -58.40 -11.32
C VAL A 368 44.28 -57.73 -9.95
N PRO A 369 44.19 -56.39 -9.86
CA PRO A 369 44.41 -55.70 -8.61
C PRO A 369 43.25 -55.94 -7.63
N TYR A 370 43.56 -56.17 -6.35
CA TYR A 370 42.56 -56.34 -5.30
C TYR A 370 43.06 -55.84 -3.95
N VAL A 371 42.12 -55.47 -3.08
CA VAL A 371 42.36 -55.09 -1.69
C VAL A 371 41.83 -56.17 -0.75
N VAL A 372 42.49 -56.39 0.38
CA VAL A 372 42.03 -57.24 1.49
C VAL A 372 41.60 -56.33 2.64
N LEU A 373 40.38 -56.52 3.11
CA LEU A 373 39.81 -55.75 4.22
C LEU A 373 39.88 -56.52 5.54
N ASP A 374 39.45 -55.90 6.64
CA ASP A 374 39.33 -56.49 7.98
C ASP A 374 38.67 -57.88 8.04
N ASN A 375 37.69 -58.11 7.17
CA ASN A 375 36.99 -59.38 7.03
C ASN A 375 37.78 -60.47 6.27
N HIS A 376 39.04 -60.21 5.92
CA HIS A 376 39.94 -61.10 5.19
C HIS A 376 39.43 -61.49 3.78
N GLN A 377 38.42 -60.78 3.25
CA GLN A 377 37.92 -60.98 1.89
C GLN A 377 38.64 -60.09 0.90
N ARG A 378 38.69 -60.54 -0.36
CA ARG A 378 39.36 -59.87 -1.47
C ARG A 378 38.35 -59.10 -2.32
N TYR A 379 38.62 -57.83 -2.57
CA TYR A 379 37.77 -56.96 -3.37
C TYR A 379 38.55 -56.37 -4.54
N PRO A 380 38.17 -56.65 -5.80
CA PRO A 380 38.79 -56.04 -6.96
C PRO A 380 38.33 -54.59 -7.18
N GLU A 381 38.99 -53.88 -8.09
CA GLU A 381 38.49 -52.60 -8.61
C GLU A 381 37.05 -52.76 -9.15
N GLY A 382 36.19 -51.80 -8.83
CA GLY A 382 34.75 -51.83 -9.16
C GLY A 382 33.87 -52.55 -8.14
N ALA A 383 34.43 -53.25 -7.16
CA ALA A 383 33.65 -53.95 -6.14
C ALA A 383 32.87 -52.97 -5.23
N ILE A 384 31.68 -53.42 -4.81
CA ILE A 384 30.81 -52.69 -3.89
C ILE A 384 30.79 -53.43 -2.56
N LEU A 385 31.10 -52.72 -1.48
CA LEU A 385 31.08 -53.21 -0.11
C LEU A 385 29.65 -53.14 0.47
N ASN A 386 29.41 -53.92 1.53
CA ASN A 386 28.11 -54.00 2.20
C ASN A 386 27.61 -52.66 2.78
N ASN A 387 28.52 -51.72 3.03
CA ASN A 387 28.23 -50.37 3.53
C ASN A 387 27.96 -49.34 2.40
N GLY A 388 27.81 -49.79 1.15
CA GLY A 388 27.52 -48.96 -0.02
C GLY A 388 28.74 -48.24 -0.60
N VAL A 389 29.94 -48.54 -0.13
CA VAL A 389 31.20 -47.99 -0.67
C VAL A 389 31.62 -48.77 -1.90
N ARG A 390 32.08 -48.09 -2.96
CA ARG A 390 32.61 -48.71 -4.17
C ARG A 390 34.10 -48.43 -4.33
N ILE A 391 34.88 -49.46 -4.65
CA ILE A 391 36.30 -49.33 -4.98
C ILE A 391 36.42 -48.80 -6.42
N LEU A 392 37.06 -47.65 -6.60
CA LEU A 392 37.26 -47.04 -7.90
C LEU A 392 38.63 -47.39 -8.49
N ALA A 393 39.68 -47.37 -7.68
CA ALA A 393 41.03 -47.68 -8.13
C ALA A 393 41.91 -48.17 -6.97
N ILE A 394 42.84 -49.08 -7.28
CA ILE A 394 43.80 -49.64 -6.34
C ILE A 394 45.20 -49.29 -6.84
N ARG A 395 45.90 -48.43 -6.08
CA ARG A 395 47.26 -47.97 -6.39
C ARG A 395 48.25 -48.51 -5.37
N ARG A 396 49.54 -48.32 -5.64
CA ARG A 396 50.61 -48.80 -4.76
C ARG A 396 50.64 -48.11 -3.40
N ASP A 397 50.18 -46.87 -3.35
CA ASP A 397 50.25 -45.96 -2.21
C ASP A 397 48.87 -45.57 -1.66
N ALA A 398 47.80 -45.85 -2.41
CA ALA A 398 46.45 -45.46 -2.02
C ALA A 398 45.37 -46.35 -2.63
N VAL A 399 44.22 -46.41 -1.96
CA VAL A 399 42.97 -46.96 -2.50
C VAL A 399 41.96 -45.83 -2.64
N ILE A 400 41.37 -45.68 -3.83
CA ILE A 400 40.35 -44.67 -4.11
C ILE A 400 38.98 -45.34 -4.03
N VAL A 401 38.09 -44.75 -3.24
CA VAL A 401 36.74 -45.28 -3.00
C VAL A 401 35.68 -44.19 -3.13
N SER A 402 34.45 -44.57 -3.39
CA SER A 402 33.31 -43.65 -3.44
C SER A 402 32.17 -44.11 -2.54
N LYS A 403 31.49 -43.15 -1.89
CA LYS A 403 30.27 -43.37 -1.11
C LYS A 403 29.24 -42.32 -1.53
N GLY A 404 28.20 -42.74 -2.24
CA GLY A 404 27.23 -41.82 -2.84
C GLY A 404 27.87 -40.94 -3.93
N LYS A 405 27.88 -39.61 -3.74
CA LYS A 405 28.48 -38.63 -4.67
C LYS A 405 29.88 -38.13 -4.24
N ARG A 406 30.44 -38.68 -3.15
CA ARG A 406 31.74 -38.26 -2.60
C ARG A 406 32.79 -39.33 -2.90
N GLU A 407 33.97 -38.88 -3.28
CA GLU A 407 35.17 -39.71 -3.46
C GLU A 407 36.12 -39.51 -2.30
N PHE A 408 36.78 -40.60 -1.90
CA PHE A 408 37.71 -40.65 -0.77
C PHE A 408 39.00 -41.34 -1.21
N VAL A 409 40.12 -40.90 -0.65
CA VAL A 409 41.45 -41.47 -0.89
C VAL A 409 41.97 -42.00 0.43
N ILE A 410 42.16 -43.31 0.51
CA ILE A 410 42.74 -44.00 1.68
C ILE A 410 44.21 -44.19 1.40
N GLN A 411 45.08 -43.50 2.15
CA GLN A 411 46.53 -43.69 2.04
C GLN A 411 46.97 -44.94 2.79
N LEU A 412 47.82 -45.73 2.15
CA LEU A 412 48.41 -46.92 2.75
C LEU A 412 49.72 -46.50 3.41
N ASN A 413 49.68 -46.28 4.73
CA ASN A 413 50.90 -45.98 5.48
C ASN A 413 51.86 -47.17 5.37
N GLY A 414 52.92 -46.98 4.59
CA GLY A 414 53.97 -47.98 4.41
C GLY A 414 54.70 -48.24 5.72
N GLY A 415 54.33 -49.31 6.41
CA GLY A 415 55.21 -49.96 7.37
C GLY A 415 56.49 -50.36 6.62
N LYS A 416 57.65 -49.88 7.08
CA LYS A 416 58.95 -50.28 6.56
C LYS A 416 59.03 -51.82 6.51
N PRO A 417 59.58 -52.42 5.43
CA PRO A 417 59.93 -53.82 5.46
C PRO A 417 61.04 -54.04 6.51
N GLN A 418 60.86 -55.03 7.39
CA GLN A 418 61.98 -55.65 8.09
C GLN A 418 62.70 -56.61 7.14
#